data_AF-A0A6L9GBS1-F1
#
_entry.id   AF-A0A6L9GBS1-F1
#
_cell.length_a   1.000
_cell.length_b   1.000
_cell.length_c   1.000
_cell.angle_alpha   90.00
_cell.angle_beta   90.00
_cell.angle_gamma   90.00
#
_symmetry.space_group_name_H-M   'P 1'
#
loop_
_entity.id
_entity.type
_entity.pdbx_description
1 polymer ?
#
loop_
_entity_poly.entity_id
_entity_poly.type
_entity_poly.pdbx_seq_one_letter_code
_entity_poly.pdbx_strand_id
1 'polypeptide(L)'
;MIRRTYRCENGKVKHDTFGNVFYLFEHVLNDLKASLDGATFLYVASELQVHRSLSHRHIHAISTFDHDLGFENMLDENAGTDTWSWACSPHASETPP
;
A
#
# COMPACT_ATOMS: atom_id res chain seq x y z
N MET A 1 -17.22 0.38 25.61
CA MET A 1 -17.33 1.69 26.29
C MET A 1 -16.03 1.96 27.03
N ILE A 2 -15.28 2.99 26.63
CA ILE A 2 -14.02 3.37 27.31
C ILE A 2 -14.36 4.38 28.41
N ARG A 3 -13.95 4.08 29.64
CA ARG A 3 -14.11 4.97 30.81
C ARG A 3 -12.74 5.13 31.48
N ARG A 4 -12.38 6.36 31.86
CA ARG A 4 -11.31 6.60 32.83
C ARG A 4 -11.88 6.98 34.17
N THR A 5 -11.22 6.53 35.23
CA THR A 5 -11.43 7.00 36.59
C THR A 5 -10.14 7.60 37.09
N TYR A 6 -10.18 8.85 37.52
CA TYR A 6 -9.02 9.54 38.07
C TYR A 6 -9.39 10.23 39.37
N ARG A 7 -8.41 10.34 40.26
CA ARG A 7 -8.55 11.06 41.52
C ARG A 7 -8.02 12.47 41.30
N CYS A 8 -8.87 13.48 41.45
CA CYS A 8 -8.42 14.86 41.48
C CYS A 8 -7.67 15.14 42.79
N GLU A 9 -6.87 16.21 42.80
CA GLU A 9 -6.01 16.66 43.90
C GLU A 9 -6.75 16.76 45.27
N ASN A 10 -8.07 16.94 45.26
CA ASN A 10 -8.91 17.04 46.46
C ASN A 10 -9.53 15.69 46.89
N GLY A 11 -8.98 14.56 46.46
CA GLY A 11 -9.45 13.20 46.81
C GLY A 11 -10.78 12.77 46.18
N LYS A 12 -11.42 13.64 45.37
CA LYS A 12 -12.68 13.32 44.68
C LYS A 12 -12.42 12.46 43.45
N VAL A 13 -13.11 11.33 43.37
CA VAL A 13 -13.09 10.43 42.20
C VAL A 13 -13.94 11.06 41.10
N LYS A 14 -13.35 11.28 39.92
CA LYS A 14 -14.05 11.69 38.71
C LYS A 14 -14.08 10.56 37.71
N HIS A 15 -15.23 10.41 37.05
CA HIS A 15 -15.47 9.44 35.99
C HIS A 15 -15.67 10.21 34.68
N ASP A 16 -14.75 10.04 33.73
CA ASP A 16 -14.93 10.57 32.37
C ASP A 16 -15.24 9.41 31.41
N THR A 17 -16.32 9.57 30.65
CA THR A 17 -16.66 8.66 29.54
C THR A 17 -16.15 9.26 28.24
N PHE A 18 -15.17 8.62 27.62
CA PHE A 18 -14.52 9.12 26.40
C PHE A 18 -15.29 8.81 25.12
N GLY A 19 -16.20 7.84 25.17
CA GLY A 19 -17.05 7.50 24.04
C GLY A 19 -17.43 6.03 23.97
N ASN A 20 -18.43 5.74 23.14
CA ASN A 20 -18.83 4.39 22.80
C ASN A 20 -18.16 3.95 21.49
N VAL A 21 -17.10 3.15 21.62
CA VAL A 21 -16.34 2.60 20.50
C VAL A 21 -17.16 1.60 19.68
N PHE A 22 -18.26 1.07 20.21
CA PHE A 22 -19.09 0.06 19.55
C PHE A 22 -19.86 0.57 18.31
N TYR A 23 -19.90 1.88 18.06
CA TYR A 23 -20.49 2.43 16.83
C TYR A 23 -19.50 2.54 15.66
N LEU A 24 -18.25 2.14 15.86
CA LEU A 24 -17.28 2.08 14.78
C LEU A 24 -17.57 0.88 13.87
N PHE A 25 -17.20 1.01 12.60
CA PHE A 25 -17.27 -0.10 11.65
C PHE A 25 -16.44 -1.30 12.14
N GLU A 26 -16.91 -2.50 11.84
CA GLU A 26 -16.35 -3.74 12.38
C GLU A 26 -14.85 -3.93 12.10
N HIS A 27 -14.38 -3.49 10.93
CA HIS A 27 -12.95 -3.52 10.60
C HIS A 27 -12.11 -2.68 11.57
N VAL A 28 -12.56 -1.47 11.93
CA VAL A 28 -11.87 -0.59 12.90
C VAL A 28 -11.85 -1.20 14.29
N LEU A 29 -12.92 -1.88 14.69
CA LEU A 29 -12.98 -2.59 15.97
C LEU A 29 -11.98 -3.75 16.02
N ASN A 30 -11.81 -4.47 14.92
CA ASN A 30 -10.86 -5.57 14.84
C ASN A 30 -9.41 -5.08 14.86
N ASP A 31 -9.11 -4.01 14.13
CA ASP A 31 -7.78 -3.39 14.16
C ASP A 31 -7.44 -2.85 15.56
N LEU A 32 -8.41 -2.19 16.21
CA LEU A 32 -8.24 -1.69 17.58
C LEU A 32 -8.02 -2.83 18.59
N LYS A 33 -8.76 -3.94 18.48
CA LYS A 33 -8.55 -5.13 19.32
C LYS A 33 -7.14 -5.69 19.15
N ALA A 34 -6.73 -5.92 17.90
CA ALA A 34 -5.39 -6.43 17.60
C ALA A 34 -4.30 -5.46 18.10
N SER A 35 -4.51 -4.15 18.00
CA SER A 35 -3.58 -3.14 18.54
C SER A 35 -3.47 -3.22 20.07
N LEU A 36 -4.60 -3.38 20.77
CA LEU A 36 -4.63 -3.55 22.22
C LEU A 36 -4.01 -4.87 22.69
N ASP A 37 -4.09 -5.91 21.87
CA ASP A 37 -3.43 -7.20 22.11
C ASP A 37 -1.91 -7.17 21.82
N GLY A 38 -1.38 -6.02 21.38
CA GLY A 38 0.05 -5.80 21.13
C GLY A 38 0.50 -6.04 19.70
N ALA A 39 -0.42 -6.21 18.74
CA ALA A 39 -0.05 -6.26 17.33
C ALA A 39 0.49 -4.90 16.85
N THR A 40 1.60 -4.94 16.11
CA THR A 40 2.19 -3.74 15.50
C THR A 40 1.67 -3.58 14.08
N PHE A 41 1.12 -2.40 13.78
CA PHE A 41 0.66 -2.05 12.45
C PHE A 41 1.72 -1.22 11.75
N LEU A 42 2.03 -1.57 10.50
CA LEU A 42 2.97 -0.85 9.66
C LEU A 42 2.21 -0.18 8.52
N TYR A 43 2.52 1.08 8.25
CA TYR A 43 1.96 1.75 7.09
C TYR A 43 2.71 1.28 5.84
N VAL A 44 2.04 0.45 5.03
CA VAL A 44 2.66 -0.25 3.89
C VAL A 44 3.35 0.72 2.93
N ALA A 45 2.80 1.92 2.70
CA ALA A 45 3.39 2.86 1.76
C ALA A 45 4.62 3.62 2.29
N SER A 46 4.90 3.63 3.59
CA SER A 46 6.12 4.25 4.15
C SER A 46 7.14 3.24 4.67
N GLU A 47 6.68 2.13 5.24
CA GLU A 47 7.53 1.15 5.93
C GLU A 47 7.93 -0.03 5.03
N LEU A 48 7.24 -0.24 3.90
CA LEU A 48 7.48 -1.36 2.98
C LEU A 48 7.82 -0.84 1.58
N GLN A 49 9.08 -1.02 1.17
CA GLN A 49 9.48 -0.80 -0.22
C GLN A 49 9.35 -2.10 -1.01
N VAL A 50 8.52 -2.07 -2.06
CA VAL A 50 8.42 -3.19 -2.99
C VAL A 50 9.66 -3.22 -3.88
N HIS A 51 10.67 -4.04 -3.52
CA HIS A 51 11.90 -4.19 -4.31
C HIS A 51 11.69 -4.94 -5.62
N ARG A 52 10.79 -5.92 -5.61
CA ARG A 52 10.32 -6.66 -6.78
C ARG A 52 8.96 -7.24 -6.48
N SER A 53 7.98 -6.99 -7.34
CA SER A 53 6.82 -7.86 -7.40
C SER A 53 7.25 -9.11 -8.18
N LEU A 54 7.00 -10.31 -7.65
CA LEU A 54 6.96 -11.46 -8.53
C LEU A 54 5.75 -11.22 -9.42
N SER A 55 6.00 -10.92 -10.70
CA SER A 55 4.96 -11.02 -11.72
C SER A 55 4.24 -12.33 -11.46
N HIS A 56 2.92 -12.26 -11.23
CA HIS A 56 2.07 -13.45 -11.10
C HIS A 56 2.55 -14.44 -12.16
N ARG A 57 2.93 -15.67 -11.78
CA ARG A 57 3.67 -16.59 -12.68
C ARG A 57 3.08 -16.66 -14.09
N HIS A 58 1.77 -16.47 -14.20
CA HIS A 58 1.03 -16.34 -15.44
C HIS A 58 1.49 -15.16 -16.33
N ILE A 59 1.66 -13.95 -15.79
CA ILE A 59 2.14 -12.78 -16.55
C ILE A 59 3.58 -13.01 -17.02
N HIS A 60 4.44 -13.64 -16.20
CA HIS A 60 5.81 -13.96 -16.64
C HIS A 60 5.84 -15.03 -17.74
N ALA A 61 4.98 -16.05 -17.66
CA ALA A 61 4.85 -17.05 -18.70
C ALA A 61 4.34 -16.44 -20.01
N ILE A 62 3.29 -15.60 -19.94
CA ILE A 62 2.75 -14.90 -21.11
C ILE A 62 3.82 -13.98 -21.74
N SER A 63 4.50 -13.15 -20.96
CA SER A 63 5.54 -12.26 -21.51
C SER A 63 6.69 -13.03 -22.18
N THR A 64 7.03 -14.21 -21.66
CA THR A 64 8.05 -15.07 -22.26
C THR A 64 7.55 -15.67 -23.57
N PHE A 65 6.31 -16.14 -23.61
CA PHE A 65 5.68 -16.64 -24.84
C PHE A 65 5.50 -15.54 -25.90
N ASP A 66 5.11 -14.33 -25.51
CA ASP A 66 4.96 -13.19 -26.41
C ASP A 66 6.30 -12.83 -27.08
N HIS A 67 7.39 -12.84 -26.30
CA HIS A 67 8.74 -12.63 -26.81
C HIS A 67 9.18 -13.76 -27.76
N ASP A 68 8.95 -15.03 -27.39
CA ASP A 68 9.31 -16.20 -28.22
C ASP A 68 8.51 -16.26 -29.54
N LEU A 69 7.25 -15.81 -29.52
CA LEU A 69 6.40 -15.70 -30.70
C LEU A 69 6.75 -14.49 -31.58
N GLY A 70 7.66 -13.61 -31.12
CA GLY A 70 7.99 -12.36 -31.82
C GLY A 70 6.78 -11.44 -31.94
N PHE A 71 5.87 -11.50 -30.97
CA PHE A 71 4.60 -10.76 -30.99
C PHE A 71 4.82 -9.25 -31.06
N GLU A 72 5.90 -8.76 -30.44
CA GLU A 72 6.35 -7.36 -30.52
C GLU A 72 6.56 -6.91 -31.97
N ASN A 73 7.26 -7.71 -32.79
CA ASN A 73 7.50 -7.41 -34.20
C ASN A 73 6.24 -7.49 -35.07
N MET A 74 5.24 -8.26 -34.63
CA MET A 74 3.95 -8.40 -35.31
C MET A 74 3.01 -7.22 -35.04
N LEU A 75 3.15 -6.60 -33.87
CA LEU A 75 2.43 -5.37 -33.50
C LEU A 75 3.12 -4.10 -34.04
N ASP A 76 4.41 -4.19 -34.38
CA ASP A 76 5.23 -3.07 -34.87
C ASP A 76 4.99 -2.74 -36.36
N GLU A 77 4.05 -3.42 -37.04
CA GLU A 77 3.66 -3.13 -38.43
C GLU A 77 2.97 -1.74 -38.58
N ASN A 78 2.70 -1.05 -37.46
CA ASN A 78 2.15 0.30 -37.41
C ASN A 78 3.06 1.31 -36.67
N ALA A 79 4.38 1.18 -36.74
CA ALA A 79 5.35 2.22 -36.35
C ALA A 79 5.32 3.47 -37.25
N GLY A 80 4.15 3.84 -37.74
CA GLY A 80 3.89 4.91 -38.69
C GLY A 80 2.64 5.69 -38.39
N THR A 81 2.18 5.75 -37.14
CA THR A 81 1.35 6.82 -36.52
C THR A 81 0.88 6.26 -35.18
N ASP A 82 1.57 6.62 -34.11
CA ASP A 82 0.93 7.19 -32.92
C ASP A 82 1.92 7.29 -31.77
N THR A 83 1.96 8.49 -31.22
CA THR A 83 2.72 8.96 -30.08
C THR A 83 2.25 8.32 -28.78
N TRP A 84 2.51 7.01 -28.59
CA TRP A 84 2.32 6.35 -27.29
C TRP A 84 3.53 6.63 -26.38
N SER A 85 3.51 7.82 -25.81
CA SER A 85 4.47 8.40 -24.85
C SER A 85 4.41 7.76 -23.46
N TRP A 86 4.55 6.44 -23.36
CA TRP A 86 4.71 5.76 -22.06
C TRP A 86 5.99 4.90 -21.98
N ALA A 87 6.82 4.90 -23.03
CA ALA A 87 8.16 4.35 -22.92
C ALA A 87 8.95 5.18 -21.89
N CYS A 88 9.22 4.54 -20.76
CA CYS A 88 10.26 4.93 -19.83
C CYS A 88 11.47 5.45 -20.62
N SER A 89 11.69 6.76 -20.58
CA SER A 89 13.00 7.29 -20.92
C SER A 89 13.99 6.69 -19.92
N PRO A 90 15.02 5.95 -20.35
CA PRO A 90 16.13 5.70 -19.46
C PRO A 90 16.70 7.07 -19.17
N HIS A 91 16.63 7.48 -17.90
CA HIS A 91 17.26 8.68 -17.37
C HIS A 91 18.72 8.65 -17.82
N ALA A 92 19.00 9.39 -18.91
CA ALA A 92 20.34 9.61 -19.39
C ALA A 92 21.08 10.30 -18.25
N SER A 93 22.08 9.62 -17.72
CA SER A 93 22.97 10.11 -16.69
C SER A 93 23.50 11.49 -17.07
N GLU A 94 23.06 12.51 -16.35
CA GLU A 94 23.79 13.76 -16.24
C GLU A 94 25.13 13.49 -15.56
N THR A 95 26.22 13.99 -16.12
CA THR A 95 27.35 14.49 -15.33
C THR A 95 28.05 15.61 -16.12
N PRO A 96 28.50 16.67 -15.44
CA PRO A 96 28.35 18.06 -15.88
C PRO A 96 29.71 18.65 -16.34
N PRO A 97 29.88 19.99 -16.50
CA PRO A 97 30.86 20.59 -17.42
C PRO A 97 32.33 20.42 -17.03
#